data_AF-A0A1Q9D1Z2-F1
#
_entry.id   AF-A0A1Q9D1Z2-F1
#
_cell.length_a   1.000
_cell.length_b   1.000
_cell.length_c   1.000
_cell.angle_alpha   90.00
_cell.angle_beta   90.00
_cell.angle_gamma   90.00
#
_symmetry.space_group_name_H-M   'P 1'
#
loop_
_entity.id
_entity.type
_entity.pdbx_description
1 polymer ?
#
loop_
_entity_poly.entity_id
_entity_poly.type
_entity_poly.pdbx_seq_one_letter_code
_entity_poly.pdbx_strand_id
1 'polypeptide(L)'
;MDASLVQQLESIRDDAGLAVNVTAKKMLEVLKQGGYLYEQLLDPSQLIVHSENRSGMMVIAYNVHCRGHAALKVGWSMAKLTESYCMELSQNTLRRQAQLDSMRALVEASDGKLAGVAGTERFASLSSSHMSQFCRAVRSGCSSEHESLPTVLALETLTKKYTDEQFATAVRRGWAFCSLNASNHIAGRLTEMEIAMNLAAHYKRTGCMDTAVEACRAMCELGYLDAIAEWVKKYTGGEQFVLIWSVARRWWWFYYMDGCGW
;
A
#
# COMPACT_ATOMS: atom_id res chain seq x y z
N MET A 1 3.76 10.22 -5.87
CA MET A 1 2.67 11.21 -5.69
C MET A 1 3.10 12.48 -6.38
N ASP A 2 2.20 13.13 -7.14
CA ASP A 2 2.48 14.39 -7.83
C ASP A 2 2.90 15.48 -6.81
N ALA A 3 3.97 16.22 -7.11
CA ALA A 3 4.46 17.31 -6.26
C ALA A 3 3.41 18.41 -6.07
N SER A 4 2.58 18.67 -7.09
CA SER A 4 1.48 19.63 -7.01
C SER A 4 0.43 19.23 -5.98
N LEU A 5 0.12 17.93 -5.91
CA LEU A 5 -0.83 17.36 -4.95
C LEU A 5 -0.29 17.43 -3.53
N VAL A 6 0.99 17.12 -3.33
CA VAL A 6 1.65 17.22 -2.02
C VAL A 6 1.58 18.66 -1.52
N GLN A 7 1.93 19.64 -2.35
CA GLN A 7 1.85 21.05 -2.00
C GLN A 7 0.42 21.50 -1.67
N GLN A 8 -0.57 20.99 -2.39
CA GLN A 8 -1.98 21.25 -2.09
C GLN A 8 -2.38 20.67 -0.72
N LEU A 9 -1.99 19.44 -0.42
CA LEU A 9 -2.27 18.80 0.88
C LEU A 9 -1.58 19.52 2.04
N GLU A 10 -0.33 19.97 1.85
CA GLU A 10 0.41 20.75 2.85
C GLU A 10 -0.23 22.11 3.09
N SER A 11 -0.68 22.80 2.04
CA SER A 11 -1.36 24.09 2.21
C SER A 11 -2.69 23.94 2.95
N ILE A 12 -3.44 22.85 2.75
CA ILE A 12 -4.66 22.55 3.53
C ILE A 12 -4.31 22.20 4.98
N ARG A 13 -3.27 21.38 5.20
CA ARG A 13 -2.82 20.95 6.54
C ARG A 13 -2.40 22.15 7.40
N ASP A 14 -1.67 23.09 6.82
CA ASP A 14 -1.03 24.19 7.52
C ASP A 14 -1.91 25.46 7.60
N ASP A 15 -3.14 25.41 7.04
CA ASP A 15 -4.11 26.49 7.13
C ASP A 15 -4.69 26.59 8.55
N ALA A 16 -4.13 27.51 9.33
CA ALA A 16 -4.55 27.80 10.70
C ALA A 16 -6.00 28.30 10.82
N GLY A 17 -6.63 28.72 9.72
CA GLY A 17 -8.04 29.11 9.68
C GLY A 17 -9.01 27.92 9.63
N LEU A 18 -8.52 26.71 9.37
CA LEU A 18 -9.37 25.52 9.26
C LEU A 18 -9.42 24.72 10.57
N ALA A 19 -10.65 24.40 11.01
CA ALA A 19 -10.85 23.43 12.07
C ALA A 19 -10.48 22.02 11.61
N VAL A 20 -9.97 21.18 12.51
CA VAL A 20 -9.40 19.84 12.21
C VAL A 20 -10.30 18.96 11.33
N ASN A 21 -11.60 18.90 11.61
CA ASN A 21 -12.52 18.08 10.81
C ASN A 21 -12.71 18.63 9.39
N VAL A 22 -12.67 19.96 9.22
CA VAL A 22 -12.74 20.60 7.90
C VAL A 22 -11.45 20.33 7.13
N THR A 23 -10.30 20.44 7.80
CA THR A 23 -8.97 20.09 7.25
C THR A 23 -8.97 18.65 6.73
N ALA A 24 -9.35 17.68 7.58
CA ALA A 24 -9.39 16.27 7.21
C ALA A 24 -10.32 16.01 6.03
N LYS A 25 -11.54 16.59 6.03
CA LYS A 25 -12.50 16.42 4.94
C LYS A 25 -11.96 16.95 3.61
N LYS A 26 -11.39 18.16 3.60
CA LYS A 26 -10.78 18.75 2.39
C LYS A 26 -9.64 17.89 1.86
N MET A 27 -8.76 17.40 2.74
CA MET A 27 -7.66 16.52 2.34
C MET A 27 -8.17 15.21 1.72
N LEU A 28 -9.20 14.59 2.31
CA LEU A 28 -9.81 13.37 1.76
C LEU A 28 -10.47 13.62 0.40
N GLU A 29 -11.12 14.77 0.21
CA GLU A 29 -11.69 15.16 -1.09
C GLU A 29 -10.61 15.32 -2.17
N VAL A 30 -9.51 16.00 -1.84
CA VAL A 30 -8.35 16.16 -2.74
C VAL A 30 -7.73 14.80 -3.09
N LEU A 31 -7.54 13.93 -2.09
CA LEU A 31 -7.02 12.58 -2.31
C LEU A 31 -7.97 11.73 -3.17
N LYS A 32 -9.29 11.87 -2.99
CA LYS A 32 -10.29 11.18 -3.80
C LYS A 32 -10.27 11.66 -5.24
N GLN A 33 -10.22 12.97 -5.47
CA GLN A 33 -10.13 13.57 -6.80
C GLN A 33 -8.85 13.15 -7.53
N GLY A 34 -7.73 13.02 -6.81
CA GLY A 34 -6.47 12.52 -7.34
C GLY A 34 -6.39 11.00 -7.51
N GLY A 35 -7.43 10.23 -7.16
CA GLY A 35 -7.41 8.75 -7.25
C GLY A 35 -6.58 8.04 -6.17
N TYR A 36 -6.19 8.73 -5.10
CA TYR A 36 -5.41 8.20 -3.97
C TYR A 36 -6.27 7.68 -2.81
N LEU A 37 -7.57 8.01 -2.83
CA LEU A 37 -8.57 7.49 -1.91
C LEU A 37 -9.67 6.79 -2.70
N TYR A 38 -9.92 5.51 -2.40
CA TYR A 38 -10.93 4.72 -3.09
C TYR A 38 -11.70 3.85 -2.11
N GLU A 39 -12.94 3.51 -2.45
CA GLU A 39 -13.79 2.66 -1.60
C GLU A 39 -13.65 1.19 -2.04
N GLN A 40 -13.54 0.28 -1.07
CA GLN A 40 -13.54 -1.15 -1.32
C GLN A 40 -14.14 -1.93 -0.15
N LEU A 41 -14.76 -3.07 -0.45
CA LEU A 41 -15.20 -4.02 0.55
C LEU A 41 -13.97 -4.76 1.11
N LEU A 42 -13.72 -4.64 2.40
CA LEU A 42 -12.58 -5.29 3.06
C LEU A 42 -13.04 -6.39 4.01
N ASP A 43 -12.45 -7.57 3.85
CA ASP A 43 -12.60 -8.67 4.79
C ASP A 43 -11.81 -8.36 6.08
N PRO A 44 -12.35 -8.63 7.30
CA PRO A 44 -11.66 -8.35 8.55
C PRO A 44 -10.27 -8.99 8.68
N SER A 45 -10.03 -10.12 8.02
CA SER A 45 -8.72 -10.79 7.99
C SER A 45 -7.67 -10.03 7.18
N GLN A 46 -8.05 -9.05 6.37
CA GLN A 46 -7.13 -8.21 5.62
C GLN A 46 -6.64 -6.99 6.42
N LEU A 47 -7.18 -6.79 7.64
CA LEU A 47 -7.02 -5.57 8.42
C LEU A 47 -6.21 -5.79 9.70
N ILE A 48 -5.12 -5.03 9.82
CA ILE A 48 -4.51 -4.70 11.12
C ILE A 48 -4.98 -3.33 11.61
N VAL A 49 -4.48 -2.90 12.76
CA VAL A 49 -4.64 -1.51 13.25
C VAL A 49 -3.38 -0.74 12.91
N HIS A 50 -3.51 0.49 12.42
CA HIS A 50 -2.36 1.36 12.17
C HIS A 50 -1.63 1.68 13.49
N SER A 51 -0.29 1.66 13.48
CA SER A 51 0.52 1.88 14.70
C SER A 51 0.19 3.23 15.35
N GLU A 52 0.07 4.29 14.55
CA GLU A 52 -0.25 5.64 15.01
C GLU A 52 -1.73 5.86 15.39
N ASN A 53 -2.58 4.83 15.29
CA ASN A 53 -3.99 4.99 15.65
C ASN A 53 -4.11 5.34 17.15
N ARG A 54 -4.97 6.33 17.47
CA ARG A 54 -5.12 6.89 18.82
C ARG A 54 -3.78 7.31 19.43
N SER A 55 -3.00 8.07 18.67
CA SER A 55 -1.70 8.62 19.10
C SER A 55 -0.71 7.53 19.52
N GLY A 56 -0.62 6.46 18.73
CA GLY A 56 0.29 5.35 18.99
C GLY A 56 -0.25 4.25 19.92
N MET A 57 -1.43 4.45 20.53
CA MET A 57 -1.98 3.47 21.49
C MET A 57 -2.71 2.29 20.85
N MET A 58 -3.05 2.38 19.57
CA MET A 58 -3.84 1.37 18.86
C MET A 58 -5.18 1.05 19.58
N VAL A 59 -5.63 -0.21 19.51
CA VAL A 59 -6.84 -0.68 20.21
C VAL A 59 -6.49 -1.32 21.55
N ILE A 60 -7.40 -1.24 22.50
CA ILE A 60 -7.28 -1.95 23.78
C ILE A 60 -8.12 -3.22 23.68
N ALA A 61 -7.51 -4.39 23.89
CA ALA A 61 -8.13 -5.69 23.66
C ALA A 61 -9.47 -5.87 24.40
N TYR A 62 -9.53 -5.51 25.68
CA TYR A 62 -10.79 -5.55 26.44
C TYR A 62 -11.88 -4.64 25.82
N ASN A 63 -11.51 -3.42 25.41
CA ASN A 63 -12.44 -2.46 24.81
C ASN A 63 -12.94 -2.91 23.42
N VAL A 64 -12.18 -3.74 22.69
CA VAL A 64 -12.64 -4.37 21.45
C VAL A 64 -13.89 -5.22 21.73
N HIS A 65 -13.85 -6.01 22.81
CA HIS A 65 -14.96 -6.87 23.20
C HIS A 65 -16.12 -6.08 23.80
N CYS A 66 -15.87 -5.10 24.67
CA CYS A 66 -16.93 -4.24 25.22
C CYS A 66 -17.71 -3.53 24.12
N ARG A 67 -17.00 -2.94 23.14
CA ARG A 67 -17.65 -2.25 22.02
C ARG A 67 -18.35 -3.23 21.09
N GLY A 68 -17.77 -4.41 20.85
CA GLY A 68 -18.40 -5.47 20.07
C GLY A 68 -19.71 -5.94 20.71
N HIS A 69 -19.71 -6.18 22.02
CA HIS A 69 -20.90 -6.52 22.79
C HIS A 69 -21.95 -5.40 22.74
N ALA A 70 -21.54 -4.13 22.90
CA ALA A 70 -22.46 -3.01 22.79
C ALA A 70 -23.13 -2.93 21.41
N ALA A 71 -22.37 -3.19 20.33
CA ALA A 71 -22.90 -3.25 18.97
C ALA A 71 -23.91 -4.41 18.81
N LEU A 72 -23.58 -5.61 19.32
CA LEU A 72 -24.50 -6.76 19.30
C LEU A 72 -25.79 -6.49 20.08
N LYS A 73 -25.70 -5.80 21.22
CA LYS A 73 -26.86 -5.47 22.06
C LYS A 73 -27.79 -4.44 21.42
N VAL A 74 -27.23 -3.46 20.70
CA VAL A 74 -28.00 -2.40 20.03
C VAL A 74 -28.52 -2.85 18.66
N GLY A 75 -27.86 -3.83 18.05
CA GLY A 75 -28.04 -4.20 16.65
C GLY A 75 -26.94 -3.58 15.79
N TRP A 76 -26.28 -4.42 15.02
CA TRP A 76 -25.23 -4.05 14.11
C TRP A 76 -25.79 -3.25 12.94
N SER A 77 -25.11 -2.15 12.62
CA SER A 77 -25.54 -1.25 11.55
C SER A 77 -24.34 -0.89 10.69
N MET A 78 -24.29 -1.45 9.48
CA MET A 78 -23.26 -1.12 8.50
C MET A 78 -23.31 0.36 8.10
N ALA A 79 -24.51 0.95 8.12
CA ALA A 79 -24.72 2.37 7.85
C ALA A 79 -24.03 3.30 8.87
N LYS A 80 -23.73 2.80 10.09
CA LYS A 80 -22.96 3.54 11.10
C LYS A 80 -21.45 3.35 10.97
N LEU A 81 -21.00 2.47 10.06
CA LEU A 81 -19.59 2.20 9.77
C LEU A 81 -19.13 2.89 8.46
N THR A 82 -19.93 3.83 7.94
CA THR A 82 -19.73 4.51 6.64
C THR A 82 -18.49 5.40 6.58
N GLU A 83 -17.89 5.77 7.72
CA GLU A 83 -16.63 6.52 7.82
C GLU A 83 -15.46 5.63 8.26
N SER A 84 -15.40 4.42 7.67
CA SER A 84 -14.31 3.48 7.91
C SER A 84 -13.13 3.78 6.98
N TYR A 85 -12.01 4.21 7.54
CA TYR A 85 -10.79 4.57 6.83
C TYR A 85 -9.66 3.59 7.15
N CYS A 86 -8.87 3.27 6.13
CA CYS A 86 -7.66 2.49 6.29
C CYS A 86 -6.58 2.96 5.29
N MET A 87 -5.34 2.56 5.57
CA MET A 87 -4.21 2.74 4.66
C MET A 87 -3.72 1.39 4.19
N GLU A 88 -3.32 1.27 2.93
CA GLU A 88 -2.55 0.11 2.48
C GLU A 88 -1.25 -0.02 3.30
N LEU A 89 -0.86 -1.26 3.57
CA LEU A 89 0.47 -1.52 4.10
C LEU A 89 1.54 -1.21 3.05
N SER A 90 2.73 -0.84 3.50
CA SER A 90 3.82 -0.46 2.59
C SER A 90 4.23 -1.62 1.68
N GLN A 91 4.62 -1.32 0.44
CA GLN A 91 5.31 -2.27 -0.44
C GLN A 91 6.78 -2.45 -0.06
N ASN A 92 7.36 -1.50 0.68
CA ASN A 92 8.70 -1.65 1.23
C ASN A 92 8.68 -2.72 2.32
N THR A 93 9.45 -3.79 2.14
CA THR A 93 9.47 -4.95 3.04
C THR A 93 9.77 -4.59 4.48
N LEU A 94 10.76 -3.71 4.74
CA LEU A 94 11.14 -3.31 6.10
C LEU A 94 10.03 -2.52 6.80
N ARG A 95 9.43 -1.55 6.10
CA ARG A 95 8.30 -0.77 6.63
C ARG A 95 7.07 -1.63 6.86
N ARG A 96 6.75 -2.50 5.91
CA ARG A 96 5.66 -3.48 6.04
C ARG A 96 5.86 -4.37 7.26
N GLN A 97 7.08 -4.84 7.46
CA GLN A 97 7.43 -5.70 8.59
C GLN A 97 7.22 -4.97 9.92
N ALA A 98 7.71 -3.73 10.04
CA ALA A 98 7.48 -2.89 11.22
C ALA A 98 5.98 -2.62 11.51
N GLN A 99 5.17 -2.42 10.46
CA GLN A 99 3.71 -2.26 10.59
C GLN A 99 3.05 -3.52 11.14
N LEU A 100 3.44 -4.70 10.64
CA LEU A 100 2.93 -5.99 11.11
C LEU A 100 3.40 -6.30 12.54
N ASP A 101 4.66 -5.99 12.86
CA ASP A 101 5.25 -6.26 14.18
C ASP A 101 4.59 -5.44 15.29
N SER A 102 4.18 -4.20 14.99
CA SER A 102 3.39 -3.39 15.93
C SER A 102 2.08 -4.10 16.32
N MET A 103 1.38 -4.70 15.35
CA MET A 103 0.17 -5.48 15.63
C MET A 103 0.48 -6.79 16.34
N ARG A 104 1.58 -7.48 16.00
CA ARG A 104 1.99 -8.71 16.69
C ARG A 104 2.28 -8.48 18.16
N ALA A 105 3.00 -7.41 18.49
CA ALA A 105 3.27 -7.03 19.88
C ALA A 105 1.96 -6.78 20.66
N LEU A 106 0.99 -6.11 20.03
CA LEU A 106 -0.32 -5.89 20.64
C LEU A 106 -1.10 -7.20 20.85
N VAL A 107 -1.05 -8.12 19.88
CA VAL A 107 -1.71 -9.43 20.00
C VAL A 107 -1.07 -10.27 21.10
N GLU A 108 0.26 -10.29 21.17
CA GLU A 108 1.00 -11.01 22.22
C GLU A 108 0.63 -10.49 23.62
N ALA A 109 0.55 -9.16 23.78
CA ALA A 109 0.11 -8.53 25.03
C ALA A 109 -1.39 -8.71 25.34
N SER A 110 -2.20 -9.21 24.39
CA SER A 110 -3.65 -9.33 24.55
C SER A 110 -4.12 -10.58 25.27
N ASP A 111 -3.22 -11.55 25.52
CA ASP A 111 -3.56 -12.81 26.21
C ASP A 111 -4.73 -13.55 25.54
N GLY A 112 -4.60 -13.78 24.23
CA GLY A 112 -5.57 -14.52 23.41
C GLY A 112 -6.86 -13.76 23.03
N LYS A 113 -6.99 -12.50 23.45
CA LYS A 113 -8.20 -11.67 23.21
C LYS A 113 -8.27 -11.08 21.80
N LEU A 114 -7.13 -10.96 21.12
CA LEU A 114 -7.03 -10.51 19.74
C LEU A 114 -6.55 -11.63 18.81
N ALA A 115 -6.96 -11.55 17.54
CA ALA A 115 -6.60 -12.54 16.53
C ALA A 115 -5.13 -12.39 16.09
N GLY A 116 -4.46 -13.54 15.90
CA GLY A 116 -3.09 -13.61 15.39
C GLY A 116 -2.89 -12.95 14.01
N VAL A 117 -1.72 -12.35 13.81
CA VAL A 117 -1.30 -11.71 12.54
C VAL A 117 -0.80 -12.76 11.55
N ALA A 118 -1.48 -12.89 10.41
CA ALA A 118 -1.20 -13.91 9.40
C ALA A 118 -0.08 -13.52 8.42
N GLY A 119 0.24 -12.22 8.31
CA GLY A 119 1.17 -11.66 7.33
C GLY A 119 0.56 -11.38 5.96
N THR A 120 -0.64 -11.91 5.70
CA THR A 120 -1.43 -11.71 4.48
C THR A 120 -2.30 -10.45 4.53
N GLU A 121 -2.30 -9.73 5.66
CA GLU A 121 -3.02 -8.47 5.80
C GLU A 121 -2.54 -7.45 4.78
N ARG A 122 -3.46 -6.64 4.28
CA ARG A 122 -3.18 -5.67 3.22
C ARG A 122 -3.37 -4.23 3.68
N PHE A 123 -4.12 -4.01 4.75
CA PHE A 123 -4.53 -2.69 5.19
C PHE A 123 -4.36 -2.53 6.70
N ALA A 124 -4.06 -1.29 7.10
CA ALA A 124 -4.06 -0.83 8.48
C ALA A 124 -5.23 0.13 8.70
N SER A 125 -6.14 -0.23 9.60
CA SER A 125 -7.31 0.58 9.94
C SER A 125 -6.94 1.83 10.75
N LEU A 126 -7.54 2.95 10.37
CA LEU A 126 -7.45 4.25 11.06
C LEU A 126 -8.73 4.54 11.86
N SER A 127 -9.88 4.12 11.35
CA SER A 127 -11.16 4.17 12.05
C SER A 127 -11.84 2.81 12.04
N SER A 128 -12.91 2.67 12.84
CA SER A 128 -13.63 1.41 13.04
C SER A 128 -12.76 0.23 13.50
N SER A 129 -11.55 0.49 14.00
CA SER A 129 -10.56 -0.53 14.37
C SER A 129 -11.05 -1.49 15.45
N HIS A 130 -11.81 -1.01 16.44
CA HIS A 130 -12.40 -1.89 17.44
C HIS A 130 -13.43 -2.85 16.82
N MET A 131 -14.20 -2.41 15.83
CA MET A 131 -15.19 -3.28 15.18
C MET A 131 -14.51 -4.30 14.26
N SER A 132 -13.49 -3.88 13.48
CA SER A 132 -12.78 -4.80 12.60
C SER A 132 -12.02 -5.85 13.40
N GLN A 133 -11.35 -5.46 14.49
CA GLN A 133 -10.68 -6.40 15.37
C GLN A 133 -11.65 -7.29 16.15
N PHE A 134 -12.86 -6.82 16.51
CA PHE A 134 -13.87 -7.68 17.13
C PHE A 134 -14.34 -8.75 16.15
N CYS A 135 -14.70 -8.39 14.92
CA CYS A 135 -15.08 -9.34 13.88
C CYS A 135 -13.96 -10.37 13.63
N ARG A 136 -12.71 -9.91 13.61
CA ARG A 136 -11.55 -10.79 13.45
C ARG A 136 -11.37 -11.75 14.65
N ALA A 137 -11.53 -11.25 15.88
CA ALA A 137 -11.48 -12.06 17.10
C ALA A 137 -12.56 -13.16 17.10
N VAL A 138 -13.77 -12.83 16.63
CA VAL A 138 -14.87 -13.81 16.47
C VAL A 138 -14.54 -14.88 15.44
N ARG A 139 -13.92 -14.52 14.30
CA ARG A 139 -13.49 -15.52 13.30
C ARG A 139 -12.40 -16.45 13.81
N SER A 140 -11.51 -15.92 14.64
CA SER A 140 -10.34 -16.64 15.13
C SER A 140 -10.60 -17.45 16.39
N GLY A 141 -11.80 -17.43 16.96
CA GLY A 141 -12.05 -18.17 18.20
C GLY A 141 -11.34 -17.57 19.41
N CYS A 142 -11.12 -16.25 19.44
CA CYS A 142 -10.38 -15.61 20.53
C CYS A 142 -11.10 -15.75 21.87
N SER A 143 -10.34 -15.73 22.96
CA SER A 143 -10.89 -15.75 24.31
C SER A 143 -11.55 -14.42 24.64
N SER A 144 -12.56 -14.42 25.51
CA SER A 144 -13.17 -13.21 26.06
C SER A 144 -13.38 -13.35 27.56
N GLU A 145 -13.10 -12.28 28.29
CA GLU A 145 -13.37 -12.13 29.72
C GLU A 145 -14.60 -11.25 29.97
N HIS A 146 -15.27 -10.79 28.91
CA HIS A 146 -16.44 -9.95 29.04
C HIS A 146 -17.63 -10.79 29.51
N GLU A 147 -18.22 -10.44 30.66
CA GLU A 147 -19.28 -11.20 31.35
C GLU A 147 -20.47 -11.64 30.47
N SER A 148 -20.82 -10.82 29.48
CA SER A 148 -21.96 -11.07 28.59
C SER A 148 -21.61 -11.78 27.28
N LEU A 149 -20.33 -12.02 27.00
CA LEU A 149 -19.85 -12.74 25.83
C LEU A 149 -19.45 -14.18 26.22
N PRO A 150 -19.49 -15.14 25.28
CA PRO A 150 -18.95 -16.46 25.54
C PRO A 150 -17.44 -16.41 25.78
N THR A 151 -16.92 -17.32 26.60
CA THR A 151 -15.47 -17.45 26.88
C THR A 151 -14.64 -17.59 25.61
N VAL A 152 -15.18 -18.25 24.59
CA VAL A 152 -14.60 -18.35 23.25
C VAL A 152 -15.55 -17.68 22.27
N LEU A 153 -15.06 -16.67 21.57
CA LEU A 153 -15.83 -15.94 20.57
C LEU A 153 -16.00 -16.80 19.32
N ALA A 154 -17.22 -17.26 19.06
CA ALA A 154 -17.57 -17.99 17.85
C ALA A 154 -18.82 -17.39 17.21
N LEU A 155 -18.81 -17.30 15.88
CA LEU A 155 -19.91 -16.66 15.15
C LEU A 155 -21.24 -17.37 15.41
N GLU A 156 -21.25 -18.70 15.39
CA GLU A 156 -22.43 -19.55 15.57
C GLU A 156 -23.02 -19.39 16.98
N THR A 157 -22.18 -19.21 17.99
CA THR A 157 -22.62 -18.97 19.37
C THR A 157 -23.24 -17.58 19.50
N LEU A 158 -22.59 -16.57 18.91
CA LEU A 158 -23.07 -15.20 18.97
C LEU A 158 -24.35 -15.00 18.17
N THR A 159 -24.50 -15.60 16.97
CA THR A 159 -25.72 -15.46 16.15
C THR A 159 -26.93 -16.19 16.73
N LYS A 160 -26.72 -17.25 17.52
CA LYS A 160 -27.80 -17.88 18.31
C LYS A 160 -28.33 -16.98 19.43
N LYS A 161 -27.45 -16.17 20.04
CA LYS A 161 -27.81 -15.25 21.14
C LYS A 161 -28.29 -13.89 20.62
N TYR A 162 -27.70 -13.41 19.54
CA TYR A 162 -27.97 -12.14 18.89
C TYR A 162 -28.31 -12.40 17.41
N THR A 163 -29.60 -12.48 17.10
CA THR A 163 -30.06 -12.72 15.73
C THR A 163 -29.85 -11.46 14.89
N ASP A 164 -28.68 -11.37 14.25
CA ASP A 164 -28.25 -10.20 13.49
C ASP A 164 -27.46 -10.61 12.23
N GLU A 165 -28.13 -10.53 11.08
CA GLU A 165 -27.53 -10.86 9.78
C GLU A 165 -26.47 -9.85 9.34
N GLN A 166 -26.56 -8.59 9.76
CA GLN A 166 -25.53 -7.59 9.45
C GLN A 166 -24.24 -7.90 10.21
N PHE A 167 -24.33 -8.29 11.48
CA PHE A 167 -23.17 -8.76 12.22
C PHE A 167 -22.55 -10.00 11.56
N ALA A 168 -23.36 -10.99 11.20
CA ALA A 168 -22.87 -12.20 10.55
C ALA A 168 -22.18 -11.88 9.21
N THR A 169 -22.71 -10.93 8.46
CA THR A 169 -22.10 -10.41 7.22
C THR A 169 -20.78 -9.69 7.50
N ALA A 170 -20.72 -8.85 8.55
CA ALA A 170 -19.50 -8.14 8.94
C ALA A 170 -18.37 -9.10 9.29
N VAL A 171 -18.66 -10.19 9.99
CA VAL A 171 -17.67 -11.20 10.36
C VAL A 171 -17.19 -11.98 9.12
N ARG A 172 -18.11 -12.41 8.25
CA ARG A 172 -17.76 -13.26 7.10
C ARG A 172 -17.16 -12.51 5.92
N ARG A 173 -17.62 -11.30 5.66
CA ARG A 173 -17.32 -10.54 4.42
C ARG A 173 -16.78 -9.15 4.69
N GLY A 174 -16.97 -8.62 5.90
CA GLY A 174 -16.62 -7.26 6.25
C GLY A 174 -17.58 -6.21 5.67
N TRP A 175 -17.06 -5.01 5.45
CA TRP A 175 -17.82 -3.85 4.97
C TRP A 175 -16.91 -2.89 4.18
N ALA A 176 -17.52 -1.83 3.64
CA ALA A 176 -16.81 -0.85 2.82
C ALA A 176 -15.85 0.00 3.67
N PHE A 177 -14.63 0.17 3.17
CA PHE A 177 -13.62 1.07 3.71
C PHE A 177 -13.14 2.04 2.63
N CYS A 178 -12.98 3.30 3.02
CA CYS A 178 -12.21 4.31 2.31
C CYS A 178 -10.71 4.03 2.51
N SER A 179 -10.08 3.52 1.46
CA SER A 179 -8.70 3.05 1.47
C SER A 179 -7.76 4.05 0.84
N LEU A 180 -6.75 4.45 1.60
CA LEU A 180 -5.66 5.32 1.17
C LEU A 180 -4.55 4.46 0.55
N ASN A 181 -4.20 4.78 -0.69
CA ASN A 181 -3.16 4.09 -1.42
C ASN A 181 -1.77 4.47 -0.88
N ALA A 182 -1.07 3.53 -0.24
CA ALA A 182 0.32 3.71 0.22
C ALA A 182 1.36 3.38 -0.86
N SER A 183 0.94 2.73 -1.95
CA SER A 183 1.78 2.23 -3.03
C SER A 183 2.28 3.35 -3.96
N ASN A 184 1.56 4.49 -4.07
CA ASN A 184 2.01 5.64 -4.89
C ASN A 184 3.17 6.46 -4.29
N HIS A 185 3.67 6.11 -3.09
CA HIS A 185 4.94 6.62 -2.57
C HIS A 185 6.15 5.77 -3.06
N ILE A 186 5.92 4.59 -3.63
CA ILE A 186 6.96 3.67 -4.10
C ILE A 186 6.66 3.17 -5.52
N ALA A 187 6.11 4.02 -6.39
CA ALA A 187 6.68 4.02 -7.74
C ALA A 187 8.08 4.60 -7.53
N GLY A 188 9.07 3.75 -7.25
CA GLY A 188 10.46 4.17 -7.20
C GLY A 188 10.70 4.97 -8.48
N ARG A 189 11.20 6.20 -8.34
CA ARG A 189 11.60 7.01 -9.49
C ARG A 189 12.41 6.09 -10.39
N LEU A 190 11.93 5.82 -11.61
CA LEU A 190 12.63 4.96 -12.56
C LEU A 190 14.08 5.41 -12.59
N THR A 191 14.98 4.51 -12.23
CA THR A 191 16.41 4.81 -12.22
C THR A 191 16.88 5.05 -13.64
N GLU A 192 17.96 5.82 -13.81
CA GLU A 192 18.54 6.06 -15.15
C GLU A 192 18.89 4.75 -15.86
N MET A 193 19.29 3.72 -15.09
CA MET A 193 19.56 2.38 -15.61
C MET A 193 18.29 1.69 -16.13
N GLU A 194 17.19 1.73 -15.39
CA GLU A 194 15.92 1.15 -15.84
C GLU A 194 15.38 1.88 -17.08
N ILE A 195 15.58 3.19 -17.17
CA ILE A 195 15.22 4.00 -18.35
C ILE A 195 16.11 3.62 -19.52
N ALA A 196 17.42 3.50 -19.31
CA ALA A 196 18.36 3.06 -20.35
C ALA A 196 18.03 1.65 -20.88
N MET A 197 17.65 0.72 -19.99
CA MET A 197 17.21 -0.62 -20.35
C MET A 197 15.92 -0.61 -21.17
N ASN A 198 14.94 0.22 -20.78
CA ASN A 198 13.69 0.37 -21.52
C ASN A 198 13.93 0.99 -22.91
N LEU A 199 14.76 2.04 -23.00
CA LEU A 199 15.17 2.64 -24.27
C LEU A 199 15.81 1.60 -25.19
N ALA A 200 16.74 0.80 -24.67
CA ALA A 200 17.40 -0.26 -25.44
C ALA A 200 16.40 -1.34 -25.91
N ALA A 201 15.47 -1.75 -25.04
CA ALA A 201 14.45 -2.75 -25.37
C ALA A 201 13.42 -2.25 -26.40
N HIS A 202 13.02 -0.97 -26.30
CA HIS A 202 12.16 -0.34 -27.30
C HIS A 202 12.88 -0.18 -28.63
N TYR A 203 14.11 0.33 -28.62
CA TYR A 203 14.93 0.46 -29.84
C TYR A 203 15.13 -0.88 -30.54
N LYS A 204 15.42 -1.96 -29.80
CA LYS A 204 15.55 -3.31 -30.38
C LYS A 204 14.28 -3.79 -31.09
N ARG A 205 13.10 -3.34 -30.64
CA ARG A 205 11.81 -3.70 -31.25
C ARG A 205 11.43 -2.82 -32.43
N THR A 206 11.71 -1.52 -32.35
CA THR A 206 11.24 -0.53 -33.35
C THR A 206 12.30 -0.15 -34.37
N GLY A 207 13.59 -0.36 -34.07
CA GLY A 207 14.72 0.16 -34.85
C GLY A 207 14.86 1.68 -34.83
N CYS A 208 13.98 2.39 -34.11
CA CYS A 208 13.88 3.85 -34.11
C CYS A 208 13.99 4.39 -32.67
N MET A 209 15.02 5.20 -32.41
CA MET A 209 15.25 5.75 -31.07
C MET A 209 14.23 6.83 -30.72
N ASP A 210 13.75 7.62 -31.68
CA ASP A 210 12.76 8.67 -31.41
C ASP A 210 11.46 8.05 -30.88
N THR A 211 11.00 6.96 -31.49
CA THR A 211 9.85 6.17 -30.99
C THR A 211 10.12 5.55 -29.61
N ALA A 212 11.36 5.13 -29.34
CA ALA A 212 11.73 4.58 -28.03
C ALA A 212 11.73 5.67 -26.93
N VAL A 213 12.21 6.88 -27.28
CA VAL A 213 12.21 8.05 -26.40
C VAL A 213 10.78 8.50 -26.12
N GLU A 214 9.92 8.59 -27.13
CA GLU A 214 8.51 8.93 -26.94
C GLU A 214 7.80 7.93 -26.00
N ALA A 215 8.03 6.63 -26.20
CA ALA A 215 7.50 5.59 -25.32
C ALA A 215 8.00 5.74 -23.87
N CYS A 216 9.29 6.06 -23.67
CA CYS A 216 9.85 6.26 -22.33
C CYS A 216 9.42 7.59 -21.71
N ARG A 217 9.19 8.64 -22.51
CA ARG A 217 8.72 9.96 -22.08
C ARG A 217 7.27 9.89 -21.57
N ALA A 218 6.47 8.96 -22.10
CA ALA A 218 5.15 8.64 -21.55
C ALA A 218 5.20 7.94 -20.18
N MET A 219 6.36 7.39 -19.79
CA MET A 219 6.55 6.65 -18.53
C MET A 219 7.39 7.41 -17.49
N CYS A 220 8.14 8.45 -17.89
CA CYS A 220 8.98 9.24 -16.98
C CYS A 220 9.15 10.70 -17.41
N GLU A 221 9.20 11.62 -16.44
CA GLU A 221 9.44 13.05 -16.64
C GLU A 221 10.90 13.42 -16.33
N LEU A 222 11.86 12.90 -17.10
CA LEU A 222 13.26 13.34 -17.01
C LEU A 222 13.57 14.39 -18.07
N GLY A 223 13.91 15.62 -17.63
CA GLY A 223 14.29 16.72 -18.52
C GLY A 223 15.57 16.49 -19.34
N TYR A 224 16.34 15.44 -19.01
CA TYR A 224 17.56 15.03 -19.70
C TYR A 224 17.45 13.62 -20.31
N LEU A 225 16.23 13.12 -20.54
CA LEU A 225 15.99 11.81 -21.17
C LEU A 225 16.74 11.66 -22.50
N ASP A 226 16.83 12.74 -23.28
CA ASP A 226 17.53 12.75 -24.56
C ASP A 226 19.04 12.49 -24.40
N ALA A 227 19.65 12.91 -23.28
CA ALA A 227 21.04 12.61 -22.97
C ALA A 227 21.25 11.13 -22.62
N ILE A 228 20.30 10.51 -21.91
CA ILE A 228 20.31 9.07 -21.63
C ILE A 228 20.14 8.30 -22.94
N ALA A 229 19.26 8.74 -23.83
CA ALA A 229 19.07 8.14 -25.16
C ALA A 229 20.36 8.22 -26.00
N GLU A 230 21.05 9.36 -26.00
CA GLU A 230 22.36 9.50 -26.65
C GLU A 230 23.43 8.58 -26.05
N TRP A 231 23.44 8.41 -24.73
CA TRP A 231 24.32 7.45 -24.07
C TRP A 231 23.98 6.01 -24.49
N VAL A 232 22.70 5.63 -24.51
CA VAL A 232 22.25 4.31 -24.96
C VAL A 232 22.64 4.05 -26.41
N LYS A 233 22.42 5.03 -27.31
CA LYS A 233 22.87 4.96 -28.70
C LYS A 233 24.38 4.73 -28.79
N LYS A 234 25.20 5.36 -27.95
CA LYS A 234 26.66 5.26 -28.08
C LYS A 234 27.26 4.02 -27.42
N TYR A 235 26.65 3.52 -26.35
CA TYR A 235 27.31 2.57 -25.45
C TYR A 235 26.54 1.27 -25.18
N THR A 236 25.22 1.18 -25.42
CA THR A 236 24.43 0.00 -25.01
C THR A 236 23.43 -0.52 -26.05
N GLY A 237 23.17 0.21 -27.13
CA GLY A 237 22.09 -0.06 -28.09
C GLY A 237 22.27 -1.27 -29.03
N GLY A 238 23.30 -2.09 -28.85
CA GLY A 238 23.52 -3.32 -29.62
C GLY A 238 24.50 -3.18 -30.79
N GLU A 239 24.56 -4.22 -31.64
CA GLU A 239 25.57 -4.40 -32.70
C GLU A 239 25.57 -3.30 -33.79
N GLN A 240 24.52 -2.49 -33.86
CA GLN A 240 24.34 -1.45 -34.88
C GLN A 240 24.98 -0.11 -34.53
N PHE A 241 25.58 0.05 -33.35
CA PHE A 241 26.09 1.34 -32.90
C PHE A 241 27.61 1.50 -32.91
N VAL A 242 28.03 2.68 -33.37
CA VAL A 242 29.35 2.99 -33.96
C VAL A 242 30.53 2.80 -33.00
N LEU A 243 30.36 3.00 -31.70
CA LEU A 243 31.51 3.09 -30.78
C LEU A 243 32.05 1.72 -30.37
N ILE A 244 31.18 0.75 -30.05
CA ILE A 244 31.59 -0.66 -29.83
C ILE A 244 32.26 -1.22 -31.09
N TRP A 245 31.69 -0.92 -32.26
CA TRP A 245 32.25 -1.37 -33.53
C TRP A 245 33.61 -0.73 -33.85
N SER A 246 33.79 0.56 -33.54
CA SER A 246 35.04 1.28 -33.76
C SER A 246 36.15 0.83 -32.82
N VAL A 247 35.82 0.52 -31.56
CA VAL A 247 36.78 0.00 -30.58
C VAL A 247 37.12 -1.46 -30.86
N ALA A 248 36.12 -2.31 -31.13
CA ALA A 248 36.33 -3.72 -31.46
C ALA A 248 37.13 -3.92 -32.75
N ARG A 249 36.84 -3.15 -33.82
CA ARG A 249 37.64 -3.21 -35.06
C ARG A 249 39.07 -2.72 -34.88
N ARG A 250 39.31 -1.66 -34.10
CA ARG A 250 40.67 -1.17 -33.84
C ARG A 250 41.49 -2.14 -32.98
N TRP A 251 40.84 -2.84 -32.05
CA TRP A 251 41.49 -3.91 -31.28
C TRP A 251 41.82 -5.14 -32.12
N TRP A 252 40.92 -5.53 -33.03
CA TRP A 252 41.15 -6.68 -33.92
C TRP A 252 42.26 -6.40 -34.96
N TRP A 253 42.39 -5.16 -35.42
CA TRP A 253 43.47 -4.74 -36.32
C TRP A 253 44.86 -4.78 -35.66
N PHE A 254 44.94 -4.43 -34.37
CA PHE A 254 46.18 -4.55 -33.59
C PHE A 254 46.62 -6.01 -33.40
N TYR A 255 45.67 -6.93 -33.22
CA TYR A 255 45.98 -8.35 -32.99
C TYR A 255 46.39 -9.13 -34.26
N TYR A 256 46.01 -8.65 -35.46
CA TYR A 256 46.30 -9.35 -36.72
C TYR A 256 47.55 -8.84 -37.47
N MET A 257 48.07 -7.66 -37.13
CA MET A 257 49.30 -7.12 -37.72
C MET A 257 50.57 -7.59 -37.01
N ASP A 258 50.49 -8.02 -35.75
CA ASP A 258 51.63 -8.60 -35.01
C ASP A 258 51.80 -10.12 -35.22
N GLY A 259 50.95 -10.75 -36.05
CA GLY A 259 50.97 -12.19 -36.35
C GLY A 259 51.68 -12.59 -37.66
N CYS A 260 52.13 -11.63 -38.48
CA CYS A 260 52.88 -11.88 -39.70
C CYS A 260 54.32 -11.37 -39.55
N GLY A 261 55.14 -12.14 -38.84
CA GLY A 261 56.54 -11.80 -38.62
C GLY A 261 57.35 -12.96 -38.05
N TRP A 262 57.42 -14.07 -38.79
CA TRP A 262 58.61 -14.91 -38.99
C TRP A 262 58.52 -15.56 -40.36
#